data_AF-A0AAW0FGS3-F1
#
_entry.id   AF-A0AAW0FGS3-F1
#
_cell.length_a   1.000
_cell.length_b   1.000
_cell.length_c   1.000
_cell.angle_alpha   90.00
_cell.angle_beta   90.00
_cell.angle_gamma   90.00
#
_symmetry.space_group_name_H-M   'P 1'
#
loop_
_entity.id
_entity.type
_entity.pdbx_description
1 polymer ?
#
loop_
_entity_poly.entity_id
_entity_poly.type
_entity_poly.pdbx_seq_one_letter_code
_entity_poly.pdbx_strand_id
1 'polypeptide(L)'
;MAGSQLKQLKEALKNNGLVGQTNVKRKNKKSKTPHETRRANDDSKKILNGIRSQFNQFDSRINRNKHDFSIIQGAQSSFKSKSNVEKNLKLEYEASKKQKGRTGGMRDRRFGENDKNMSAEEKMLARFTKERQSGSKKNVFSLGSDDDYSDDDDDAGFTLTHSGKTLNFDDEEGLGGYI
;
A
#
# COMPACT_ATOMS: atom_id res chain seq x y z
N MET A 1 33.46 -35.37 6.94
CA MET A 1 32.12 -35.62 6.34
C MET A 1 31.11 -34.71 7.01
N ALA A 2 30.39 -33.89 6.25
CA ALA A 2 29.28 -33.11 6.81
C ALA A 2 28.25 -34.08 7.42
N GLY A 3 27.84 -33.85 8.67
CA GLY A 3 26.88 -34.73 9.36
C GLY A 3 25.48 -34.67 8.76
N SER A 4 24.62 -35.63 9.12
CA SER A 4 23.19 -35.61 8.75
C SER A 4 22.50 -34.28 9.11
N GLN A 5 21.54 -33.84 8.30
CA GLN A 5 20.76 -32.62 8.54
C GLN A 5 20.09 -32.62 9.93
N LEU A 6 19.61 -33.77 10.39
CA LEU A 6 19.02 -33.90 11.74
C LEU A 6 20.06 -33.66 12.84
N LYS A 7 21.29 -34.14 12.64
CA LYS A 7 22.39 -33.93 13.60
C LYS A 7 22.76 -32.45 13.66
N GLN A 8 22.89 -31.80 12.50
CA GLN A 8 23.16 -30.36 12.41
C GLN A 8 22.05 -29.53 13.07
N LEU A 9 20.77 -29.90 12.88
CA LEU A 9 19.64 -29.20 13.51
C LEU A 9 19.67 -29.32 15.04
N LYS A 10 19.90 -30.54 15.55
CA LYS A 10 20.01 -30.79 16.99
C LYS A 10 21.17 -30.01 17.61
N GLU A 11 22.32 -29.97 16.93
CA GLU A 11 23.48 -29.18 17.36
C GLU A 11 23.17 -27.67 17.34
N ALA A 12 22.54 -27.15 16.27
CA ALA A 12 22.15 -25.75 16.17
C ALA A 12 21.18 -25.33 17.28
N LEU A 13 20.17 -26.15 17.58
CA LEU A 13 19.21 -25.89 18.65
C LEU A 13 19.86 -25.95 20.05
N LYS A 14 20.81 -26.87 20.25
CA LYS A 14 21.57 -27.00 21.49
C LYS A 14 22.52 -25.81 21.69
N ASN A 15 23.22 -25.39 20.65
CA ASN A 15 24.17 -24.26 20.69
C ASN A 15 23.47 -22.93 20.98
N ASN A 16 22.25 -22.74 20.49
CA ASN A 16 21.44 -21.55 20.78
C ASN A 16 20.67 -21.66 22.11
N GLY A 17 20.82 -22.75 22.87
CA GLY A 17 20.15 -22.93 24.16
C GLY A 17 18.63 -23.11 24.08
N LEU A 18 18.06 -23.39 22.90
CA LEU A 18 16.63 -23.67 22.74
C LEU A 18 16.27 -25.11 23.16
N VAL A 19 17.23 -26.03 23.08
CA VAL A 19 17.07 -27.45 23.45
C VAL A 19 18.15 -27.85 24.46
N GLY A 20 17.77 -28.55 25.53
CA GLY A 20 18.68 -29.02 26.56
C GLY A 20 17.95 -29.63 27.76
N GLN A 21 18.70 -30.14 28.75
CA GLN A 21 18.12 -30.65 29.99
C GLN A 21 17.44 -29.50 30.77
N THR A 22 16.13 -29.56 30.91
CA THR A 22 15.33 -28.56 31.63
C THR A 22 15.44 -28.66 33.16
N ASN A 23 15.99 -29.78 33.65
CA ASN A 23 16.01 -30.15 35.07
C ASN A 23 17.31 -29.81 35.81
N VAL A 24 18.26 -29.10 35.18
CA VAL A 24 19.44 -28.62 35.93
C VAL A 24 19.02 -27.57 36.95
N LYS A 25 19.32 -27.85 38.24
CA LYS A 25 19.14 -26.91 39.35
C LYS A 25 19.83 -25.59 38.97
N ARG A 26 19.02 -24.57 38.68
CA ARG A 26 19.52 -23.25 38.27
C ARG A 26 20.18 -22.60 39.48
N LYS A 27 21.51 -22.64 39.55
CA LYS A 27 22.25 -21.81 40.51
C LYS A 27 21.97 -20.34 40.18
N ASN A 28 21.34 -19.64 41.12
CA ASN A 28 21.15 -18.18 41.13
C ASN A 28 20.39 -17.59 39.94
N LYS A 29 19.05 -17.72 39.91
CA LYS A 29 18.21 -16.82 39.10
C LYS A 29 17.64 -15.71 39.96
N LYS A 30 18.20 -14.50 39.83
CA LYS A 30 17.41 -13.28 40.08
C LYS A 30 16.20 -13.33 39.15
N SER A 31 14.99 -13.08 39.65
CA SER A 31 13.81 -13.08 38.80
C SER A 31 13.99 -11.99 37.74
N LYS A 32 14.02 -12.40 36.47
CA LYS A 32 14.05 -11.44 35.37
C LYS A 32 12.76 -10.64 35.41
N THR A 33 12.86 -9.34 35.17
CA THR A 33 11.68 -8.48 35.08
C THR A 33 10.77 -8.95 33.93
N PRO A 34 9.46 -8.69 33.97
CA PRO A 34 8.54 -9.07 32.88
C PRO A 34 8.97 -8.55 31.49
N HIS A 35 9.70 -7.45 31.44
CA HIS A 35 10.24 -6.88 30.20
C HIS A 35 11.46 -7.67 29.69
N GLU A 36 12.37 -8.08 30.57
CA GLU A 36 13.52 -8.92 30.22
C GLU A 36 13.11 -10.33 29.75
N THR A 37 12.04 -10.89 30.33
CA THR A 37 11.51 -12.19 29.89
C THR A 37 10.90 -12.09 28.50
N ARG A 38 10.13 -11.03 28.20
CA ARG A 38 9.59 -10.78 26.85
C ARG A 38 10.69 -10.63 25.80
N ARG A 39 11.70 -9.79 26.06
CA ARG A 39 12.84 -9.65 25.14
C ARG A 39 13.54 -10.97 24.86
N ALA A 40 13.83 -11.75 25.92
CA ALA A 40 14.45 -13.05 25.77
C ALA A 40 13.61 -14.02 24.93
N ASN A 41 12.28 -13.99 25.05
CA ASN A 41 11.37 -14.78 24.22
C ASN A 41 11.39 -14.32 22.76
N ASP A 42 11.40 -13.01 22.50
CA ASP A 42 11.42 -12.47 21.15
C ASP A 42 12.75 -12.77 20.44
N ASP A 43 13.87 -12.67 21.15
CA ASP A 43 15.18 -13.05 20.63
C ASP A 43 15.25 -14.56 20.33
N SER A 44 14.67 -15.39 21.21
CA SER A 44 14.55 -16.83 20.97
C SER A 44 13.70 -17.14 19.73
N LYS A 45 12.60 -16.41 19.50
CA LYS A 45 11.78 -16.55 18.29
C LYS A 45 12.53 -16.14 17.03
N LYS A 46 13.29 -15.03 17.08
CA LYS A 46 14.12 -14.58 15.94
C LYS A 46 15.16 -15.64 15.58
N ILE A 47 15.86 -16.17 16.57
CA ILE A 47 16.85 -17.24 16.38
C ILE A 47 16.18 -18.50 15.78
N LEU A 48 15.04 -18.92 16.34
CA LEU A 48 14.30 -20.07 15.84
C LEU A 48 13.86 -19.88 14.38
N ASN A 49 13.39 -18.69 14.01
CA ASN A 49 13.04 -18.36 12.64
C ASN A 49 14.26 -18.41 11.70
N GLY A 50 15.43 -17.95 12.18
CA GLY A 50 16.70 -18.10 11.48
C GLY A 50 17.03 -19.56 11.19
N ILE A 51 17.00 -20.41 12.21
CA ILE A 51 17.23 -21.86 12.08
C ILE A 51 16.22 -22.48 11.09
N ARG A 52 14.93 -22.14 11.20
CA ARG A 52 13.91 -22.64 10.26
C ARG A 52 14.23 -22.26 8.82
N SER A 53 14.65 -21.02 8.58
CA SER A 53 15.01 -20.56 7.23
C SER A 53 16.28 -21.20 6.67
N GLN A 54 17.28 -21.48 7.52
CA GLN A 54 18.53 -22.14 7.12
C GLN A 54 18.32 -23.62 6.79
N PHE A 55 17.50 -24.31 7.59
CA PHE A 55 17.25 -25.74 7.41
C PHE A 55 16.17 -26.02 6.36
N ASN A 56 15.29 -25.07 6.05
CA ASN A 56 14.34 -25.22 4.96
C ASN A 56 14.96 -24.81 3.62
N GLN A 57 15.57 -25.79 2.95
CA GLN A 57 16.19 -25.59 1.64
C GLN A 57 15.20 -25.60 0.47
N PHE A 58 13.93 -25.97 0.71
CA PHE A 58 12.94 -26.14 -0.36
C PHE A 58 12.12 -24.87 -0.66
N ASP A 59 12.13 -23.89 0.25
CA ASP A 59 11.44 -22.61 0.04
C ASP A 59 12.16 -21.69 -0.96
N SER A 60 13.46 -21.93 -1.22
CA SER A 60 14.27 -21.08 -2.09
C SER A 60 14.97 -21.92 -3.16
N ARG A 61 14.85 -21.51 -4.42
CA ARG A 61 15.63 -22.10 -5.51
C ARG A 61 17.04 -21.52 -5.48
N ILE A 62 18.04 -22.40 -5.28
CA ILE A 62 19.46 -22.04 -5.31
C ILE A 62 19.98 -22.25 -6.73
N ASN A 63 20.45 -21.20 -7.39
CA ASN A 63 21.17 -21.30 -8.65
C ASN A 63 22.67 -21.35 -8.36
N ARG A 64 23.39 -22.32 -8.92
CA ARG A 64 24.86 -22.38 -8.81
C ARG A 64 25.47 -21.43 -9.82
N ASN A 65 26.34 -20.53 -9.35
CA ASN A 65 27.14 -19.70 -10.25
C ASN A 65 28.10 -20.60 -11.05
N LYS A 66 28.18 -20.37 -12.36
CA LYS A 66 29.09 -21.11 -13.25
C LYS A 66 30.51 -20.56 -13.20
N HIS A 67 30.67 -19.28 -12.87
CA HIS A 67 31.95 -18.59 -12.77
C HIS A 67 32.02 -17.80 -11.46
N ASP A 68 33.23 -17.63 -10.94
CA ASP A 68 33.48 -16.87 -9.72
C ASP A 68 33.55 -15.38 -10.05
N PHE A 69 32.38 -14.73 -10.04
CA PHE A 69 32.29 -13.28 -10.17
C PHE A 69 32.42 -12.66 -8.77
N SER A 70 33.65 -12.50 -8.28
CA SER A 70 33.92 -11.84 -7.00
C SER A 70 33.49 -10.36 -6.95
N ILE A 71 33.08 -9.79 -8.09
CA ILE A 71 32.78 -8.36 -8.26
C ILE A 71 31.28 -8.04 -8.10
N ILE A 72 30.37 -9.03 -8.19
CA ILE A 72 28.92 -8.77 -8.11
C ILE A 72 28.31 -9.58 -6.96
N GLN A 73 28.57 -9.14 -5.73
CA GLN A 73 27.77 -9.54 -4.57
C GLN A 73 26.39 -8.90 -4.70
N GLY A 74 25.33 -9.68 -4.96
CA GLY A 74 23.98 -9.16 -4.71
C GLY A 74 22.79 -9.87 -5.30
N ALA A 75 22.91 -10.66 -6.37
CA ALA A 75 21.71 -11.16 -7.06
C ALA A 75 21.33 -12.60 -6.66
N GLN A 76 21.21 -12.89 -5.37
CA GLN A 76 20.47 -14.07 -4.91
C GLN A 76 18.98 -13.74 -5.03
N SER A 77 18.40 -13.92 -6.22
CA SER A 77 16.96 -13.73 -6.42
C SER A 77 16.20 -14.78 -5.60
N SER A 78 15.76 -14.42 -4.41
CA SER A 78 14.88 -15.27 -3.61
C SER A 78 13.55 -15.42 -4.37
N PHE A 79 13.32 -16.57 -4.99
CA PHE A 79 12.08 -16.89 -5.69
C PHE A 79 10.93 -17.17 -4.70
N LYS A 80 10.66 -16.25 -3.76
CA LYS A 80 9.41 -16.21 -2.99
C LYS A 80 8.26 -15.59 -3.81
N SER A 81 8.37 -15.59 -5.13
CA SER A 81 7.52 -14.82 -6.03
C SER A 81 6.08 -15.32 -6.08
N LYS A 82 5.84 -16.62 -5.89
CA LYS A 82 4.48 -17.19 -6.04
C LYS A 82 3.46 -16.56 -5.08
N SER A 83 3.80 -16.41 -3.80
CA SER A 83 2.86 -15.91 -2.81
C SER A 83 2.54 -14.42 -2.98
N ASN A 84 3.52 -13.60 -3.39
CA ASN A 84 3.29 -12.18 -3.61
C ASN A 84 2.50 -11.95 -4.91
N VAL A 85 2.79 -12.72 -5.96
CA VAL A 85 2.04 -12.65 -7.22
C VAL A 85 0.59 -13.06 -7.00
N GLU A 86 0.33 -14.17 -6.30
CA GLU A 86 -1.04 -14.60 -5.98
C GLU A 86 -1.81 -13.58 -5.13
N LYS A 87 -1.14 -12.95 -4.14
CA LYS A 87 -1.74 -11.88 -3.34
C LYS A 87 -2.11 -10.66 -4.19
N ASN A 88 -1.22 -10.24 -5.07
CA ASN A 88 -1.47 -9.10 -5.95
C ASN A 88 -2.60 -9.41 -6.93
N LEU A 89 -2.58 -10.58 -7.58
CA LEU A 89 -3.65 -11.03 -8.47
C LEU A 89 -5.00 -11.10 -7.74
N LYS A 90 -5.01 -11.61 -6.51
CA LYS A 90 -6.23 -11.65 -5.69
C LYS A 90 -6.74 -10.25 -5.39
N LEU A 91 -5.85 -9.32 -5.00
CA LEU A 91 -6.22 -7.95 -4.67
C LEU A 91 -6.77 -7.21 -5.90
N GLU A 92 -6.13 -7.36 -7.06
CA GLU A 92 -6.58 -6.82 -8.34
C GLU A 92 -7.92 -7.41 -8.76
N TYR A 93 -8.09 -8.73 -8.64
CA TYR A 93 -9.35 -9.41 -8.95
C TYR A 93 -10.49 -8.92 -8.06
N GLU A 94 -10.25 -8.79 -6.75
CA GLU A 94 -11.24 -8.27 -5.82
C GLU A 94 -11.61 -6.81 -6.12
N ALA A 95 -10.63 -5.97 -6.51
CA ALA A 95 -10.88 -4.59 -6.93
C ALA A 95 -11.72 -4.54 -8.21
N SER A 96 -11.35 -5.32 -9.24
CA SER A 96 -12.09 -5.42 -10.51
C SER A 96 -13.52 -5.94 -10.30
N LYS A 97 -13.70 -6.97 -9.47
CA LYS A 97 -15.02 -7.50 -9.11
C LYS A 97 -15.89 -6.46 -8.41
N LYS A 98 -15.32 -5.63 -7.53
CA LYS A 98 -16.04 -4.53 -6.85
C LYS A 98 -16.43 -3.39 -7.78
N GLN A 99 -15.74 -3.22 -8.92
CA GLN A 99 -16.03 -2.20 -9.92
C GLN A 99 -17.00 -2.69 -11.01
N LYS A 100 -17.10 -4.01 -11.24
CA LYS A 100 -17.98 -4.58 -12.27
C LYS A 100 -19.43 -4.14 -12.08
N GLY A 101 -20.03 -3.55 -13.11
CA GLY A 101 -21.43 -3.09 -13.12
C GLY A 101 -21.66 -1.72 -12.47
N ARG A 102 -20.61 -1.00 -12.07
CA ARG A 102 -20.71 0.36 -11.55
C ARG A 102 -20.27 1.37 -12.61
N THR A 103 -21.06 2.42 -12.78
CA THR A 103 -20.74 3.55 -13.66
C THR A 103 -20.29 4.75 -12.80
N GLY A 104 -19.29 5.49 -13.28
CA GLY A 104 -18.68 6.61 -12.53
C GLY A 104 -17.61 6.19 -11.52
N GLY A 105 -16.83 7.16 -11.05
CA GLY A 105 -15.74 6.97 -10.08
C GLY A 105 -15.18 8.30 -9.58
N MET A 106 -14.58 8.28 -8.39
CA MET A 106 -13.91 9.46 -7.85
C MET A 106 -12.69 9.79 -8.71
N ARG A 107 -12.70 10.97 -9.36
CA ARG A 107 -11.53 11.51 -10.05
C ARG A 107 -10.83 12.52 -9.14
N ASP A 108 -9.58 12.25 -8.81
CA ASP A 108 -8.75 13.21 -8.09
C ASP A 108 -8.30 14.32 -9.04
N ARG A 109 -8.77 15.55 -8.78
CA ARG A 109 -8.46 16.76 -9.57
C ARG A 109 -7.33 17.59 -8.95
N ARG A 110 -6.70 17.10 -7.87
CA ARG A 110 -5.59 17.79 -7.20
C ARG A 110 -4.38 17.85 -8.14
N PHE A 111 -3.60 18.92 -8.02
CA PHE A 111 -2.40 19.12 -8.82
C PHE A 111 -1.34 18.05 -8.50
N GLY A 112 -0.70 17.52 -9.53
CA GLY A 112 0.42 16.57 -9.42
C GLY A 112 0.07 15.16 -8.92
N GLU A 113 -1.19 14.82 -8.62
CA GLU A 113 -1.54 13.45 -8.19
C GLU A 113 -1.24 12.42 -9.30
N ASN A 114 -1.55 12.74 -10.56
CA ASN A 114 -1.34 11.86 -11.72
C ASN A 114 0.10 11.86 -12.27
N ASP A 115 0.96 12.77 -11.79
CA ASP A 115 2.33 12.89 -12.28
C ASP A 115 3.30 12.06 -11.41
N LYS A 116 4.08 11.20 -12.07
CA LYS A 116 5.07 10.33 -11.42
C LYS A 116 6.42 10.99 -11.19
N ASN A 117 6.70 12.10 -11.88
CA ASN A 117 8.01 12.75 -11.85
C ASN A 117 8.14 13.80 -10.73
N MET A 118 7.02 14.19 -10.13
CA MET A 118 6.97 15.19 -9.06
C MET A 118 7.28 14.56 -7.69
N SER A 119 8.12 15.22 -6.88
CA SER A 119 8.34 14.85 -5.48
C SER A 119 7.07 15.02 -4.64
N ALA A 120 6.94 14.27 -3.55
CA ALA A 120 5.83 14.41 -2.61
C ALA A 120 5.75 15.84 -2.02
N GLU A 121 6.90 16.45 -1.75
CA GLU A 121 6.99 17.82 -1.23
C GLU A 121 6.54 18.85 -2.27
N GLU A 122 6.99 18.67 -3.52
CA GLU A 122 6.65 19.55 -4.63
C GLU A 122 5.15 19.51 -4.94
N LYS A 123 4.54 18.31 -4.87
CA LYS A 123 3.08 18.13 -4.95
C LYS A 123 2.36 18.91 -3.85
N MET A 124 2.88 18.85 -2.62
CA MET A 124 2.27 19.52 -1.47
C MET A 124 2.36 21.05 -1.59
N LEU A 125 3.51 21.57 -1.99
CA LEU A 125 3.72 22.99 -2.22
C LEU A 125 2.81 23.53 -3.31
N ALA A 126 2.75 22.85 -4.47
CA ALA A 126 1.91 23.26 -5.58
C ALA A 126 0.40 23.17 -5.27
N ARG A 127 -0.02 22.22 -4.41
CA ARG A 127 -1.39 22.18 -3.88
C ARG A 127 -1.69 23.40 -3.02
N PHE A 128 -0.79 23.70 -2.09
CA PHE A 128 -0.94 24.83 -1.18
C PHE A 128 -1.02 26.16 -1.93
N THR A 129 -0.14 26.38 -2.92
CA THR A 129 -0.17 27.60 -3.74
C THR A 129 -1.45 27.70 -4.56
N LYS A 130 -1.89 26.61 -5.19
CA LYS A 130 -3.13 26.57 -5.98
C LYS A 130 -4.37 26.82 -5.11
N GLU A 131 -4.42 26.23 -3.91
CA GLU A 131 -5.50 26.44 -2.94
C GLU A 131 -5.53 27.89 -2.45
N ARG A 132 -4.38 28.47 -2.09
CA ARG A 132 -4.26 29.88 -1.70
C ARG A 132 -4.69 30.84 -2.81
N GLN A 133 -4.30 30.56 -4.05
CA GLN A 133 -4.71 31.36 -5.22
C GLN A 133 -6.21 31.24 -5.49
N SER A 134 -6.79 30.04 -5.34
CA SER A 134 -8.22 29.81 -5.54
C SER A 134 -9.06 30.50 -4.46
N GLY A 135 -8.61 30.51 -3.21
CA GLY A 135 -9.33 31.17 -2.10
C GLY A 135 -9.32 32.70 -2.16
N SER A 136 -8.42 33.29 -2.94
CA SER A 136 -8.34 34.75 -3.13
C SER A 136 -9.29 35.28 -4.21
N LYS A 137 -9.83 34.40 -5.08
CA LYS A 137 -10.84 34.79 -6.07
C LYS A 137 -12.20 34.78 -5.39
N LYS A 138 -12.95 35.89 -5.49
CA LYS A 138 -14.28 36.07 -4.90
C LYS A 138 -15.17 34.93 -5.40
N ASN A 139 -15.63 34.06 -4.49
CA ASN A 139 -16.52 32.96 -4.85
C ASN A 139 -17.81 33.57 -5.43
N VAL A 140 -18.38 32.96 -6.48
CA VAL A 140 -19.64 33.38 -7.12
C VAL A 140 -20.80 33.48 -6.11
N PHE A 141 -20.70 32.77 -4.98
CA PHE A 141 -21.67 32.81 -3.87
C PHE A 141 -21.35 33.85 -2.77
N SER A 142 -20.39 34.75 -2.99
CA SER A 142 -20.05 35.79 -2.02
C SER A 142 -21.07 36.93 -2.10
N LEU A 143 -21.73 37.26 -0.99
CA LEU A 143 -22.86 38.22 -0.84
C LEU A 143 -22.57 39.69 -1.24
N GLY A 144 -21.43 39.98 -1.87
CA GLY A 144 -21.09 41.30 -2.41
C GLY A 144 -20.63 41.25 -3.87
N SER A 145 -20.96 40.18 -4.60
CA SER A 145 -20.64 39.96 -6.02
C SER A 145 -21.84 40.32 -6.92
N ASP A 146 -22.59 41.35 -6.56
CA ASP A 146 -23.84 41.73 -7.22
C ASP A 146 -23.65 42.66 -8.44
N ASP A 147 -22.40 43.02 -8.79
CA ASP A 147 -22.18 44.18 -9.68
C ASP A 147 -21.25 43.91 -10.87
N ASP A 148 -21.15 42.68 -11.37
CA ASP A 148 -20.54 42.41 -12.69
C ASP A 148 -21.13 41.12 -13.27
N TYR A 149 -22.45 41.10 -13.48
CA TYR A 149 -23.04 40.24 -14.50
C TYR A 149 -22.79 40.88 -15.87
N SER A 150 -21.55 40.79 -16.34
CA SER A 150 -21.26 41.04 -17.75
C SER A 150 -21.89 39.90 -18.55
N ASP A 151 -22.98 40.24 -19.22
CA ASP A 151 -23.82 39.48 -20.14
C ASP A 151 -23.09 39.03 -21.42
N ASP A 152 -21.85 38.54 -21.31
CA ASP A 152 -21.01 38.32 -22.51
C ASP A 152 -20.24 36.99 -22.51
N ASP A 153 -20.78 35.94 -21.87
CA ASP A 153 -20.40 34.55 -22.17
C ASP A 153 -21.54 33.60 -21.77
N ASP A 154 -22.27 33.12 -22.78
CA ASP A 154 -23.41 32.19 -22.77
C ASP A 154 -23.13 30.78 -22.19
N ASP A 155 -22.27 30.62 -21.17
CA ASP A 155 -22.00 29.28 -20.57
C ASP A 155 -21.49 29.31 -19.11
N ALA A 156 -21.66 30.42 -18.39
CA ALA A 156 -21.21 30.55 -16.99
C ALA A 156 -22.34 30.78 -15.96
N GLY A 157 -23.60 30.75 -16.42
CA GLY A 157 -24.78 30.75 -15.56
C GLY A 157 -25.06 29.36 -14.98
N PHE A 158 -25.66 29.28 -13.80
CA PHE A 158 -26.11 28.02 -13.20
C PHE A 158 -27.13 27.31 -14.11
N THR A 159 -26.69 26.41 -14.98
CA THR A 159 -27.58 25.62 -15.85
C THR A 159 -28.27 24.54 -15.00
N LEU A 160 -29.61 24.53 -14.97
CA LEU A 160 -30.36 23.51 -14.25
C LEU A 160 -30.18 22.15 -14.96
N THR A 161 -29.56 21.17 -14.30
CA THR A 161 -29.34 19.82 -14.87
C THR A 161 -30.08 18.74 -14.10
N HIS A 162 -30.73 17.82 -14.81
CA HIS A 162 -31.29 16.57 -14.24
C HIS A 162 -30.67 15.36 -14.95
N SER A 163 -30.17 14.39 -14.16
CA SER A 163 -29.48 13.20 -14.67
C SER A 163 -28.29 13.48 -15.63
N GLY A 164 -27.62 14.63 -15.49
CA GLY A 164 -26.47 15.00 -16.32
C GLY A 164 -26.82 15.55 -17.70
N LYS A 165 -28.09 15.90 -17.95
CA LYS A 165 -28.55 16.66 -19.11
C LYS A 165 -29.04 18.03 -18.66
N THR A 166 -28.80 19.04 -19.48
CA THR A 166 -29.36 20.40 -19.29
C THR A 166 -30.88 20.33 -19.46
N LEU A 167 -31.61 20.98 -18.57
CA LEU A 167 -33.06 21.17 -18.69
C LEU A 167 -33.29 22.52 -19.37
N ASN A 168 -33.67 22.49 -20.64
CA ASN A 168 -34.12 23.67 -21.36
C ASN A 168 -35.64 23.71 -21.30
N PHE A 169 -36.22 24.84 -20.85
CA PHE A 169 -37.66 24.99 -20.70
C PHE A 169 -38.41 25.08 -22.06
N ASP A 170 -37.69 25.26 -23.17
CA ASP A 170 -38.28 25.30 -24.52
C ASP A 170 -38.63 23.90 -25.07
N ASP A 171 -38.18 22.82 -24.41
CA ASP A 171 -38.49 21.43 -24.80
C ASP A 171 -39.78 20.89 -24.14
N GLU A 172 -40.48 21.68 -23.32
CA GLU A 172 -41.70 21.30 -22.59
C GLU A 172 -43.01 21.68 -23.33
N GLU A 173 -43.03 21.64 -24.67
CA GLU A 173 -44.21 21.86 -25.52
C GLU A 173 -44.59 20.55 -26.26
N GLY A 174 -44.63 19.41 -25.57
CA GLY A 174 -44.82 18.11 -26.22
C GLY A 174 -45.54 16.99 -25.46
N LEU A 175 -46.02 17.22 -24.23
CA LEU A 175 -46.73 16.19 -23.44
C LEU A 175 -48.14 16.60 -23.02
N GLY A 176 -48.82 17.38 -23.88
CA GLY A 176 -50.26 17.61 -23.82
C GLY A 176 -50.93 17.08 -25.08
N GLY A 177 -51.16 15.77 -25.20
CA GLY A 177 -51.71 15.18 -26.42
C GLY A 177 -52.24 13.76 -26.31
N TYR A 178 -53.53 13.68 -25.96
CA TYR A 178 -54.48 12.60 -26.16
C TYR A 178 -54.54 11.39 -25.20
N ILE A 179 -55.81 11.11 -24.89
CA ILE A 179 -56.46 10.01 -24.17
C ILE A 179 -56.04 8.65 -24.72
#